data_AF-A0A7V5RZ73-F1
#
_entry.id   AF-A0A7V5RZ73-F1
#
_cell.length_a   1.000
_cell.length_b   1.000
_cell.length_c   1.000
_cell.angle_alpha   90.00
_cell.angle_beta   90.00
_cell.angle_gamma   90.00
#
_symmetry.space_group_name_H-M   'P 1'
#
loop_
_entity.id
_entity.type
_entity.pdbx_description
1 polymer ?
#
loop_
_entity_poly.entity_id
_entity_poly.type
_entity_poly.pdbx_seq_one_letter_code
_entity_poly.pdbx_strand_id
1 'polypeptide(L)'
;MRRKALSRRIEAVLEYIRRGHSIKEACALAGVPRASFYKRLDTDPKLQERVEQAECESVDLALRNIRSALLEGDVRVSMWVLERRLPEV
;
A
#
# COMPACT_ATOMS: atom_id res chain seq x y z
N MET A 1 -9.71 -25.18 -12.45
CA MET A 1 -9.79 -23.76 -12.91
C MET A 1 -10.01 -22.72 -11.80
N ARG A 2 -10.95 -22.90 -10.85
CA ARG A 2 -11.28 -21.88 -9.81
C ARG A 2 -10.10 -21.36 -8.96
N ARG A 3 -9.16 -22.21 -8.51
CA ARG A 3 -8.00 -21.77 -7.70
C ARG A 3 -7.09 -20.77 -8.41
N LYS A 4 -6.88 -20.94 -9.73
CA LYS A 4 -6.02 -20.06 -10.54
C LYS A 4 -6.62 -18.66 -10.70
N ALA A 5 -7.95 -18.56 -10.81
CA ALA A 5 -8.65 -17.27 -10.89
C ALA A 5 -8.63 -16.53 -9.55
N LEU A 6 -8.80 -17.25 -8.44
CA LEU A 6 -8.70 -16.67 -7.10
C LEU A 6 -7.29 -16.16 -6.80
N SER A 7 -6.26 -16.95 -7.14
CA SER A 7 -4.86 -16.52 -7.00
C SER A 7 -4.59 -15.22 -7.76
N ARG A 8 -5.06 -15.08 -9.01
CA ARG A 8 -4.92 -13.81 -9.76
C ARG A 8 -5.58 -12.61 -9.08
N ARG A 9 -6.74 -12.81 -8.46
CA ARG A 9 -7.45 -11.72 -7.77
C ARG A 9 -6.73 -11.33 -6.48
N ILE A 10 -6.14 -12.28 -5.76
CA ILE A 10 -5.29 -11.98 -4.59
C ILE A 10 -4.04 -11.22 -5.02
N GLU A 11 -3.39 -11.62 -6.12
CA GLU A 11 -2.27 -10.85 -6.67
C GLU A 11 -2.67 -9.41 -7.03
N ALA A 12 -3.86 -9.23 -7.62
CA ALA A 12 -4.38 -7.90 -7.91
C ALA A 12 -4.63 -7.08 -6.63
N VAL A 13 -5.13 -7.69 -5.55
CA VAL A 13 -5.26 -7.00 -4.25
C VAL A 13 -3.90 -6.51 -3.77
N LEU A 14 -2.88 -7.37 -3.77
CA LEU A 14 -1.53 -6.99 -3.34
C LEU A 14 -0.97 -5.85 -4.18
N GLU A 15 -1.18 -5.89 -5.50
CA GLU A 15 -0.73 -4.82 -6.39
C GLU A 15 -1.41 -3.48 -6.10
N TYR A 16 -2.70 -3.46 -5.76
CA TYR A 16 -3.36 -2.22 -5.34
C TYR A 16 -2.83 -1.72 -3.99
N ILE A 17 -2.51 -2.62 -3.06
CA ILE A 17 -1.91 -2.23 -1.77
C ILE A 17 -0.56 -1.55 -2.01
N ARG A 18 0.32 -2.10 -2.87
CA ARG A 18 1.61 -1.48 -3.22
C ARG A 18 1.49 -0.06 -3.77
N ARG A 19 0.36 0.25 -4.41
CA ARG A 19 0.07 1.57 -4.98
C ARG A 19 -0.51 2.54 -3.96
N GLY A 20 -0.69 2.13 -2.71
CA GLY A 20 -1.21 2.95 -1.62
C GLY A 20 -2.71 2.90 -1.42
N HIS A 21 -3.39 1.92 -1.99
CA HIS A 21 -4.78 1.66 -1.65
C HIS A 21 -4.90 0.94 -0.31
N SER A 22 -5.92 1.27 0.47
CA SER A 22 -6.29 0.48 1.64
C SER A 22 -6.73 -0.93 1.22
N ILE A 23 -6.63 -1.90 2.14
CA ILE A 23 -7.11 -3.28 1.90
C ILE A 23 -8.58 -3.28 1.43
N LYS A 24 -9.42 -2.38 1.96
CA LYS A 24 -10.83 -2.25 1.56
C LYS A 24 -10.97 -1.87 0.08
N GLU A 25 -10.24 -0.87 -0.37
CA GLU A 25 -10.27 -0.40 -1.75
C GLU A 25 -9.64 -1.42 -2.70
N ALA A 26 -8.50 -1.98 -2.32
CA ALA A 26 -7.82 -3.04 -3.07
C ALA A 26 -8.73 -4.26 -3.29
N CYS A 27 -9.45 -4.69 -2.26
CA CYS A 27 -10.46 -5.74 -2.36
C CYS A 27 -11.57 -5.37 -3.35
N ALA A 28 -12.12 -4.16 -3.25
CA ALA A 28 -13.18 -3.70 -4.16
C ALA A 28 -12.70 -3.66 -5.63
N LEU A 29 -11.51 -3.12 -5.88
CA LEU A 29 -10.91 -3.01 -7.22
C LEU A 29 -10.56 -4.37 -7.83
N ALA A 30 -10.12 -5.33 -7.02
CA ALA A 30 -9.88 -6.72 -7.45
C ALA A 30 -11.14 -7.60 -7.47
N GLY A 31 -12.28 -7.02 -7.09
CA GLY A 31 -13.57 -7.69 -6.91
C GLY A 31 -13.59 -8.73 -5.79
N VAL A 32 -12.60 -8.81 -4.90
CA VAL A 32 -12.56 -9.79 -3.82
C VAL A 32 -13.46 -9.33 -2.67
N PRO A 33 -14.43 -10.13 -2.21
CA PRO A 33 -15.19 -9.78 -1.02
C PRO A 33 -14.26 -9.64 0.19
N ARG A 34 -14.31 -8.49 0.86
CA ARG A 34 -13.43 -8.16 1.99
C ARG A 34 -13.43 -9.27 3.05
N ALA A 35 -14.59 -9.75 3.47
CA ALA A 35 -14.70 -10.83 4.46
C ALA A 35 -13.97 -12.11 4.05
N SER A 36 -14.01 -12.46 2.76
CA SER A 36 -13.30 -13.63 2.23
C SER A 36 -11.79 -13.42 2.20
N PHE A 37 -11.32 -12.19 2.01
CA PHE A 37 -9.90 -11.85 2.06
C PHE A 37 -9.35 -11.96 3.48
N TYR A 38 -10.03 -11.37 4.48
CA TYR A 38 -9.61 -11.47 5.88
C TYR A 38 -9.63 -12.90 6.40
N LYS A 39 -10.69 -13.67 6.11
CA LYS A 39 -10.72 -15.11 6.45
C LYS A 39 -9.52 -15.87 5.89
N ARG A 40 -9.01 -15.43 4.74
CA ARG A 40 -7.85 -16.07 4.12
C ARG A 40 -6.55 -15.63 4.76
N LEU A 41 -6.40 -14.34 5.07
CA LEU A 41 -5.27 -13.82 5.86
C LEU A 41 -5.11 -14.60 7.16
N ASP A 42 -6.21 -14.83 7.89
CA ASP A 42 -6.20 -15.58 9.16
C ASP A 42 -5.69 -17.03 9.01
N THR A 43 -5.77 -17.59 7.81
CA THR A 43 -5.43 -19.01 7.53
C THR A 43 -4.16 -19.19 6.69
N ASP A 44 -3.56 -18.10 6.20
CA ASP A 44 -2.45 -18.12 5.25
C ASP A 44 -1.38 -17.10 5.68
N PRO A 45 -0.47 -17.48 6.60
CA PRO A 45 0.57 -16.59 7.11
C PRO A 45 1.46 -16.00 6.01
N LYS A 46 1.68 -16.75 4.92
CA LYS A 46 2.44 -16.25 3.77
C LYS A 46 1.71 -15.13 3.04
N LEU A 47 0.38 -15.17 2.99
CA LEU A 47 -0.39 -14.06 2.44
C LEU A 47 -0.29 -12.83 3.34
N GLN A 48 -0.28 -13.02 4.66
CA GLN A 48 -0.09 -11.93 5.62
C GLN A 48 1.26 -11.25 5.43
N GLU A 49 2.37 -12.00 5.40
CA GLU A 49 3.71 -11.46 5.14
C GLU A 49 3.76 -10.65 3.84
N ARG A 50 3.06 -11.12 2.80
CA ARG A 50 3.00 -10.43 1.50
C ARG A 50 2.17 -9.14 1.54
N VAL A 51 1.12 -9.09 2.38
CA VAL A 51 0.37 -7.85 2.62
C VAL A 51 1.24 -6.84 3.36
N GLU A 52 1.90 -7.26 4.43
CA GLU A 52 2.82 -6.41 5.20
C GLU A 52 3.93 -5.86 4.30
N GLN A 53 4.52 -6.70 3.45
CA GLN A 53 5.50 -6.28 2.45
C GLN A 53 4.93 -5.27 1.45
N ALA A 54 3.71 -5.50 0.95
CA ALA A 54 3.06 -4.57 0.02
C ALA A 54 2.75 -3.20 0.68
N GLU A 55 2.40 -3.18 1.96
CA GLU A 55 2.21 -1.95 2.73
C GLU A 55 3.53 -1.19 2.91
N CYS A 56 4.63 -1.89 3.22
CA CYS A 56 5.97 -1.29 3.26
C CYS A 56 6.36 -0.68 1.91
N GLU A 57 6.09 -1.38 0.81
CA GLU A 57 6.34 -0.89 -0.56
C GLU A 57 5.53 0.37 -0.88
N SER A 58 4.29 0.46 -0.42
CA SER A 58 3.49 1.68 -0.55
C SER A 58 4.08 2.86 0.21
N VAL A 59 4.61 2.64 1.40
CA VAL A 59 5.25 3.70 2.19
C VAL A 59 6.53 4.16 1.47
N ASP A 60 7.33 3.22 0.97
CA ASP A 60 8.54 3.55 0.20
C ASP A 60 8.20 4.35 -1.07
N LEU A 61 7.13 4.00 -1.78
CA LEU A 61 6.63 4.79 -2.92
C LEU A 61 6.29 6.22 -2.52
N ALA A 62 5.57 6.42 -1.41
CA ALA A 62 5.25 7.75 -0.91
C ALA A 62 6.51 8.56 -0.54
N LEU A 63 7.50 7.92 0.10
CA LEU A 63 8.77 8.55 0.44
C LEU A 63 9.56 8.96 -0.80
N ARG A 64 9.57 8.13 -1.87
CA ARG A 64 10.20 8.47 -3.14
C ARG A 64 9.55 9.70 -3.78
N ASN A 65 8.22 9.79 -3.75
CA ASN A 65 7.49 10.93 -4.28
C ASN A 65 7.83 12.22 -3.52
N ILE A 66 7.86 12.16 -2.17
CA ILE A 66 8.29 13.27 -1.32
C ILE A 66 9.71 13.69 -1.67
N ARG A 67 10.64 12.74 -1.81
CA ARG A 67 12.02 13.01 -2.19
C ARG A 67 12.14 13.68 -3.55
N SER A 68 11.36 13.26 -4.54
CA SER A 68 11.33 13.89 -5.87
C SER A 68 10.88 15.35 -5.76
N ALA A 69 9.78 15.61 -5.06
CA ALA A 69 9.25 16.96 -4.87
C ALA A 69 10.25 17.90 -4.16
N LEU A 70 11.00 17.39 -3.17
CA LEU A 70 12.08 18.14 -2.53
C LEU A 70 13.20 18.49 -3.51
N LEU A 71 13.63 17.55 -4.36
CA LEU A 71 14.67 17.78 -5.37
C LEU A 71 14.23 18.76 -6.46
N GLU A 72 12.94 18.78 -6.78
CA GLU A 72 12.31 19.71 -7.72
C GLU A 72 12.07 21.10 -7.12
N GLY A 73 12.33 21.28 -5.82
CA GLY A 73 12.19 22.56 -5.14
C GLY A 73 10.75 22.91 -4.76
N ASP A 74 9.88 21.91 -4.55
CA ASP A 74 8.52 22.14 -4.04
C ASP A 74 8.59 22.73 -2.63
N VAL A 75 8.31 24.03 -2.54
CA VAL A 75 8.36 24.79 -1.28
C VAL A 75 7.37 24.26 -0.26
N ARG A 76 6.18 23.79 -0.68
CA ARG A 76 5.14 23.30 0.24
C ARG A 76 5.58 22.00 0.89
N VAL A 77 6.10 21.06 0.09
CA VAL A 77 6.64 19.80 0.63
C VAL A 77 7.86 20.06 1.52
N SER A 78 8.72 21.00 1.12
CA SER A 78 9.88 21.41 1.92
C SER A 78 9.49 21.96 3.29
N MET A 79 8.52 22.87 3.34
CA MET A 79 7.98 23.39 4.60
C MET A 79 7.36 22.28 5.46
N TRP A 80 6.50 21.44 4.87
CA TRP A 80 5.86 20.31 5.57
C TRP A 80 6.86 19.34 6.21
N VAL A 81 8.00 19.09 5.55
CA VAL A 81 9.10 18.27 6.09
C VAL A 81 9.82 19.00 7.23
N LEU A 82 10.12 20.30 7.06
CA LEU A 82 10.80 21.09 8.07
C LEU A 82 9.99 21.20 9.36
N GLU A 83 8.69 21.50 9.28
CA GLU A 83 7.77 21.57 10.43
C GLU A 83 7.77 20.28 11.28
N ARG A 84 7.96 19.11 10.64
CA ARG A 84 8.01 17.81 11.32
C ARG A 84 9.37 17.48 11.92
N ARG A 85 10.44 18.00 11.33
CA ARG A 85 11.82 17.74 11.79
C ARG A 85 12.29 18.76 12.81
N LEU A 86 11.80 19.99 12.74
CA LEU A 86 12.17 21.14 13.54
C LEU A 86 10.88 21.89 13.94
N PRO A 87 10.05 21.33 14.83
CA PRO A 87 8.76 21.92 15.19
C PRO A 87 8.86 23.24 15.98
N GLU A 88 10.06 23.58 16.47
CA GLU A 88 10.33 24.78 17.29
C GLU A 88 10.73 26.03 16.48
N VAL A 89 10.83 25.93 15.15
CA VAL A 89 11.22 27.04 14.25
C VAL A 89 10.00 27.63 13.58
#